data_AF-A0A7S0PVA7-F1
#
_entry.id   AF-A0A7S0PVA7-F1
#
_cell.length_a   1.000
_cell.length_b   1.000
_cell.length_c   1.000
_cell.angle_alpha   90.00
_cell.angle_beta   90.00
_cell.angle_gamma   90.00
#
_symmetry.space_group_name_H-M   'P 1'
#
loop_
_entity.id
_entity.type
_entity.pdbx_description
1 polymer ?
#
loop_
_entity_poly.entity_id
_entity_poly.type
_entity_poly.pdbx_seq_one_letter_code
_entity_poly.pdbx_strand_id
1 'polypeptide(L)'
;AAMQRLFLFDPTLGGESTAERKLIFFHPASTATQAQVKEVGLCEALVNFMKTFDKTGAFEGMQTRLQRYIFAQPEPNLWFVLVVEASGASAAGDTSPVGSRRRNNAGTPKEDTPEAGEEQVSDVAPRALLERVYEMLRMCCGPLQAISSTRGPEELRSVLDELLPLILQALRATGEDDTSS
;
A
#
# COMPACT_ATOMS: atom_id res chain seq x y z
N ALA A 1 -7.76 5.47 -7.88
CA ALA A 1 -6.33 5.09 -7.93
C ALA A 1 -6.23 3.57 -8.07
N ALA A 2 -5.35 3.07 -8.92
CA ALA A 2 -5.15 1.62 -9.07
C ALA A 2 -4.35 1.06 -7.89
N MET A 3 -4.76 -0.09 -7.36
CA MET A 3 -3.99 -0.84 -6.37
C MET A 3 -2.68 -1.33 -7.00
N GLN A 4 -1.54 -0.92 -6.44
CA GLN A 4 -0.22 -1.39 -6.86
C GLN A 4 0.22 -2.60 -6.04
N ARG A 5 0.05 -2.54 -4.72
CA ARG A 5 0.47 -3.61 -3.80
C ARG A 5 -0.49 -3.74 -2.64
N LEU A 6 -0.67 -4.98 -2.18
CA LEU A 6 -1.35 -5.28 -0.92
C LEU A 6 -0.51 -6.33 -0.20
N PHE A 7 -0.15 -6.07 1.04
CA PHE A 7 0.58 -7.04 1.83
C PHE A 7 0.18 -7.02 3.30
N LEU A 8 0.30 -8.19 3.92
CA LEU A 8 -0.02 -8.41 5.31
C LEU A 8 1.25 -8.86 6.03
N PHE A 9 1.47 -8.31 7.23
CA PHE A 9 2.59 -8.70 8.06
C PHE A 9 2.24 -8.73 9.54
N ASP A 10 2.96 -9.56 10.29
CA ASP A 10 2.92 -9.59 11.75
C ASP A 10 4.36 -9.44 12.28
N PRO A 11 4.68 -8.33 12.96
CA PRO A 11 6.03 -8.05 13.42
C PRO A 11 6.50 -9.02 14.51
N THR A 12 5.60 -9.80 15.12
CA THR A 12 5.93 -10.77 16.17
C THR A 12 6.44 -12.12 15.64
N LEU A 13 6.23 -12.42 14.35
CA LEU A 13 6.59 -13.72 13.76
C LEU A 13 8.09 -13.88 13.40
N GLY A 14 8.87 -12.80 13.42
CA GLY A 14 10.28 -12.81 13.03
C GLY A 14 11.13 -11.79 13.79
N GLY A 15 12.44 -12.03 13.82
CA GLY A 15 13.45 -11.12 14.38
C GLY A 15 14.37 -10.52 13.31
N GLU A 16 15.51 -9.97 13.70
CA GLU A 16 16.49 -9.37 12.77
C GLU A 16 17.01 -10.35 11.71
N SER A 17 17.28 -11.60 12.10
CA SER A 17 17.79 -12.65 11.22
C SER A 17 16.71 -13.48 10.51
N THR A 18 15.43 -13.22 10.80
CA THR A 18 14.28 -13.98 10.28
C THR A 18 13.15 -13.03 9.84
N ALA A 19 13.52 -11.86 9.33
CA ALA A 19 12.60 -10.79 8.96
C ALA A 19 11.55 -11.26 7.93
N GLU A 20 11.92 -12.21 7.06
CA GLU A 20 11.02 -12.84 6.10
C GLU A 20 9.82 -13.53 6.74
N ARG A 21 9.94 -14.00 7.98
CA ARG A 21 8.82 -14.65 8.71
C ARG A 21 7.73 -13.67 9.10
N LYS A 22 8.03 -12.36 9.18
CA LYS A 22 7.03 -11.33 9.46
C LYS A 22 6.03 -11.19 8.32
N LEU A 23 6.44 -11.50 7.09
CA LEU A 23 5.57 -11.46 5.93
C LEU A 23 4.58 -12.63 5.97
N ILE A 24 3.29 -12.30 5.85
CA ILE A 24 2.20 -13.28 5.83
C ILE A 24 1.67 -13.42 4.40
N PHE A 25 1.48 -12.32 3.68
CA PHE A 25 0.96 -12.34 2.32
C PHE A 25 1.49 -11.13 1.53
N PHE A 26 1.72 -11.30 0.23
CA PHE A 26 2.12 -10.21 -0.67
C PHE A 26 1.50 -10.33 -2.06
N HIS A 27 0.86 -9.25 -2.51
CA HIS A 27 0.36 -9.09 -3.87
C HIS A 27 1.04 -7.90 -4.57
N PRO A 28 1.50 -8.05 -5.82
CA PRO A 28 1.49 -9.29 -6.61
C PRO A 28 2.58 -10.27 -6.14
N ALA A 29 2.26 -11.56 -6.15
CA ALA A 29 3.17 -12.62 -5.71
C ALA A 29 4.44 -12.76 -6.56
N SER A 30 4.44 -12.21 -7.79
CA SER A 30 5.60 -12.16 -8.68
C SER A 30 6.71 -11.20 -8.20
N THR A 31 6.45 -10.37 -7.20
CA THR A 31 7.45 -9.48 -6.60
C THR A 31 8.56 -10.30 -5.97
N ALA A 32 9.83 -9.98 -6.23
CA ALA A 32 10.95 -10.72 -5.65
C ALA A 32 10.91 -10.71 -4.12
N THR A 33 11.13 -11.85 -3.45
CA THR A 33 11.03 -11.99 -1.98
C THR A 33 11.85 -10.93 -1.23
N GLN A 34 13.07 -10.64 -1.69
CA GLN A 34 13.91 -9.59 -1.11
C GLN A 34 13.27 -8.19 -1.16
N ALA A 35 12.52 -7.87 -2.22
CA ALA A 35 11.78 -6.62 -2.31
C ALA A 35 10.57 -6.63 -1.36
N GLN A 36 9.86 -7.75 -1.26
CA GLN A 36 8.73 -7.90 -0.32
C GLN A 36 9.17 -7.68 1.13
N VAL A 37 10.29 -8.30 1.55
CA VAL A 37 10.84 -8.15 2.91
C VAL A 37 11.27 -6.71 3.19
N LYS A 38 11.84 -6.02 2.19
CA LYS A 38 12.20 -4.59 2.32
C LYS A 38 10.98 -3.71 2.55
N GLU A 39 9.88 -3.95 1.84
CA GLU A 39 8.62 -3.19 2.02
C GLU A 39 8.05 -3.40 3.45
N VAL A 40 8.07 -4.64 3.95
CA VAL A 40 7.67 -4.95 5.33
C VAL A 40 8.56 -4.22 6.33
N GLY A 41 9.87 -4.27 6.16
CA GLY A 41 10.82 -3.59 7.05
C GLY A 41 10.62 -2.07 7.09
N LEU A 42 10.35 -1.44 5.93
CA LEU A 42 10.03 -0.01 5.84
C LEU A 42 8.75 0.32 6.61
N CYS A 43 7.69 -0.44 6.39
CA CYS A 43 6.38 -0.20 7.01
C CYS A 43 6.40 -0.45 8.51
N GLU A 44 7.10 -1.49 8.96
CA GLU A 44 7.31 -1.77 10.38
C GLU A 44 8.09 -0.64 11.06
N ALA A 45 9.19 -0.19 10.45
CA ALA A 45 9.99 0.92 10.98
C ALA A 45 9.15 2.20 11.08
N LEU A 46 8.31 2.48 10.07
CA LEU A 46 7.43 3.65 10.09
C LEU A 46 6.36 3.55 11.18
N VAL A 47 5.68 2.41 11.30
CA VAL A 47 4.68 2.19 12.36
C VAL A 47 5.32 2.38 13.74
N ASN A 48 6.51 1.82 13.94
CA ASN A 48 7.24 1.97 15.21
C ASN A 48 7.70 3.41 15.46
N PHE A 49 8.15 4.12 14.42
CA PHE A 49 8.48 5.54 14.50
C PHE A 49 7.26 6.38 14.87
N MET A 50 6.12 6.16 14.22
CA MET A 50 4.90 6.93 14.46
C MET A 50 4.33 6.74 15.86
N LYS A 51 4.46 5.54 16.46
CA LYS A 51 4.10 5.30 17.87
C LYS A 51 4.82 6.21 18.86
N THR A 52 5.98 6.77 18.49
CA THR A 52 6.69 7.73 19.36
C THR A 52 6.02 9.11 19.39
N PHE A 53 5.29 9.48 18.34
CA PHE A 53 4.62 10.78 18.20
C PHE A 53 3.12 10.70 18.46
N ASP A 54 2.50 9.56 18.12
CA ASP A 54 1.07 9.35 18.21
C ASP A 54 0.73 8.26 19.22
N LYS A 55 0.41 8.70 20.45
CA LYS A 55 -0.04 7.83 21.54
C LYS A 55 -1.52 7.43 21.40
N THR A 56 -2.23 8.03 20.45
CA THR A 56 -3.67 7.81 20.24
C THR A 56 -3.97 6.76 19.17
N GLY A 57 -2.98 6.39 18.36
CA GLY A 57 -3.11 5.35 17.33
C GLY A 57 -3.86 5.81 16.07
N ALA A 58 -3.88 7.11 15.81
CA ALA A 58 -4.45 7.75 14.64
C ALA A 58 -3.52 7.74 13.40
N PHE A 59 -2.48 6.89 13.37
CA PHE A 59 -1.65 6.72 12.18
C PHE A 59 -2.36 5.84 11.15
N GLU A 60 -2.74 6.45 10.03
CA GLU A 60 -3.62 5.81 9.03
C GLU A 60 -2.98 5.70 7.65
N GLY A 61 -1.93 6.49 7.38
CA GLY A 61 -1.35 6.55 6.04
C GLY A 61 -0.07 7.35 5.93
N MET A 62 0.74 7.03 4.92
CA MET A 62 1.91 7.81 4.49
C MET A 62 1.80 8.13 3.00
N GLN A 63 2.22 9.32 2.56
CA GLN A 63 2.23 9.67 1.15
C GLN A 63 3.65 10.04 0.74
N THR A 64 4.04 9.54 -0.43
CA THR A 64 5.24 9.96 -1.16
C THR A 64 4.79 10.65 -2.45
N ARG A 65 5.74 11.17 -3.24
CA ARG A 65 5.42 11.77 -4.54
C ARG A 65 4.71 10.82 -5.52
N LEU A 66 4.99 9.52 -5.45
CA LEU A 66 4.49 8.54 -6.41
C LEU A 66 3.46 7.57 -5.82
N GLN A 67 3.50 7.36 -4.51
CA GLN A 67 2.74 6.29 -3.85
C GLN A 67 2.07 6.80 -2.58
N ARG A 68 0.85 6.33 -2.37
CA ARG A 68 0.10 6.48 -1.12
C ARG A 68 0.00 5.12 -0.43
N TYR A 69 0.41 5.07 0.83
CA TYR A 69 0.35 3.91 1.70
C TYR A 69 -0.79 4.10 2.68
N ILE A 70 -1.66 3.11 2.76
CA ILE A 70 -2.80 3.06 3.67
C ILE A 70 -2.56 1.90 4.64
N PHE A 71 -2.64 2.19 5.93
CA PHE A 71 -2.37 1.22 6.99
C PHE A 71 -3.67 0.90 7.72
N ALA A 72 -3.90 -0.39 7.96
CA ALA A 72 -4.95 -0.85 8.86
C ALA A 72 -4.40 -1.95 9.76
N GLN A 73 -4.82 -1.95 11.03
CA GLN A 73 -4.55 -3.02 11.98
C GLN A 73 -5.88 -3.57 12.49
N PRO A 74 -6.58 -4.41 11.70
CA PRO A 74 -7.90 -4.91 12.06
C PRO A 74 -7.84 -5.91 13.23
N GLU A 75 -6.69 -6.55 13.46
CA GLU A 75 -6.45 -7.46 14.58
C GLU A 75 -5.09 -7.16 15.24
N PRO A 76 -4.90 -7.46 16.54
CA PRO A 76 -3.63 -7.25 17.21
C PRO A 76 -2.46 -7.86 16.44
N ASN A 77 -1.39 -7.09 16.29
CA ASN A 77 -0.17 -7.43 15.55
C ASN A 77 -0.33 -7.72 14.05
N LEU A 78 -1.54 -7.84 13.51
CA LEU A 78 -1.76 -8.12 12.10
C LEU A 78 -2.00 -6.83 11.32
N TRP A 79 -1.01 -6.43 10.53
CA TRP A 79 -1.06 -5.22 9.73
C TRP A 79 -1.43 -5.54 8.29
N PHE A 80 -2.32 -4.71 7.75
CA PHE A 80 -2.70 -4.66 6.35
C PHE A 80 -2.15 -3.36 5.76
N VAL A 81 -1.43 -3.45 4.65
CA VAL A 81 -0.89 -2.28 3.95
C VAL A 81 -1.31 -2.32 2.50
N LEU A 82 -2.05 -1.29 2.09
CA LEU A 82 -2.43 -1.06 0.71
C LEU A 82 -1.59 0.08 0.14
N VAL A 83 -0.92 -0.17 -0.98
CA VAL A 83 -0.18 0.84 -1.72
C VAL A 83 -0.91 1.14 -3.02
N VAL A 84 -1.29 2.39 -3.20
CA VAL A 84 -1.91 2.92 -4.42
C VAL A 84 -1.02 3.98 -5.05
N GLU A 85 -1.21 4.20 -6.35
CA GLU A 85 -0.55 5.31 -7.04
C GLU A 85 -1.11 6.65 -6.56
N ALA A 86 -0.23 7.63 -6.32
CA ALA A 86 -0.64 8.98 -5.98
C ALA A 86 -1.12 9.72 -7.24
N SER A 87 -2.35 10.25 -7.24
CA SER A 87 -2.86 11.11 -8.31
C SER A 87 -2.02 12.40 -8.30
N GLY A 88 -1.31 12.67 -9.39
CA GLY A 88 -0.27 13.70 -9.47
C GLY A 88 1.06 13.16 -9.98
N ALA A 89 1.26 11.84 -9.96
CA ALA A 89 2.33 11.17 -10.68
C ALA A 89 2.06 11.11 -12.21
N SER A 90 1.53 12.18 -12.80
CA SER A 90 1.65 12.35 -14.25
C SER A 90 3.13 12.43 -14.55
N ALA A 91 3.62 11.54 -15.41
CA ALA A 91 5.01 11.40 -15.80
C ALA A 91 5.65 12.76 -16.16
N ALA A 92 6.28 13.40 -15.19
CA ALA A 92 7.27 14.43 -15.43
C ALA A 92 8.53 13.70 -15.95
N GLY A 93 8.55 13.44 -17.26
CA GLY A 93 9.60 12.67 -17.92
C GLY A 93 9.48 12.64 -19.46
N ASP A 94 9.65 13.82 -20.06
CA ASP A 94 10.29 14.08 -21.37
C ASP A 94 9.87 13.30 -22.63
N THR A 95 8.88 13.83 -23.35
CA THR A 95 8.92 13.80 -24.82
C THR A 95 9.77 14.96 -25.35
N SER A 96 10.93 14.61 -25.92
CA SER A 96 11.91 15.34 -26.78
C SER A 96 11.41 16.58 -27.56
N PRO A 97 12.29 17.55 -27.95
CA PRO A 97 13.40 17.25 -28.87
C PRO A 97 14.74 17.96 -28.60
N VAL A 98 15.83 17.26 -28.90
CA VAL A 98 17.14 17.85 -29.21
C VAL A 98 16.98 18.70 -30.47
N GLY A 99 16.86 20.01 -30.27
CA GLY A 99 16.79 21.04 -31.30
C GLY A 99 17.84 22.10 -31.04
N SER A 100 18.93 22.02 -31.81
CA SER A 100 19.93 23.05 -32.14
C SER A 100 20.03 24.32 -31.27
N ARG A 101 21.17 24.46 -30.59
CA ARG A 101 21.67 25.71 -29.98
C ARG A 101 21.66 26.87 -30.98
N ARG A 102 20.96 27.95 -30.64
CA ARG A 102 21.33 29.32 -31.04
C ARG A 102 21.24 30.25 -29.84
N ARG A 103 22.39 30.88 -29.56
CA ARG A 103 22.64 31.91 -28.53
C ARG A 103 21.80 33.16 -28.84
N ASN A 104 21.36 33.90 -27.80
CA ASN A 104 21.46 35.37 -27.68
C ASN A 104 21.01 35.87 -26.28
N ASN A 105 21.57 37.03 -25.93
CA ASN A 105 21.65 37.71 -24.64
C ASN A 105 20.39 38.55 -24.31
N ALA A 106 20.28 38.92 -23.02
CA ALA A 106 19.51 40.02 -22.41
C ALA A 106 18.06 39.77 -21.92
N GLY A 107 17.89 39.93 -20.60
CA GLY A 107 16.76 40.67 -20.01
C GLY A 107 15.57 39.87 -19.47
N THR A 108 15.20 40.23 -18.23
CA THR A 108 13.92 40.04 -17.50
C THR A 108 13.72 38.76 -16.67
N PRO A 109 13.33 38.90 -15.37
CA PRO A 109 13.01 37.78 -14.49
C PRO A 109 11.62 37.26 -14.85
N LYS A 110 11.50 35.94 -15.05
CA LYS A 110 10.21 35.32 -15.37
C LYS A 110 9.60 34.71 -14.12
N GLU A 111 8.44 35.28 -13.80
CA GLU A 111 7.48 34.94 -12.75
C GLU A 111 7.18 33.43 -12.65
N ASP A 112 6.99 33.03 -11.40
CA ASP A 112 5.96 32.12 -10.89
C ASP A 112 5.70 30.86 -11.70
N THR A 113 6.47 29.83 -11.37
CA THR A 113 6.04 28.45 -11.63
C THR A 113 4.84 28.18 -10.73
N PRO A 114 3.65 27.84 -11.26
CA PRO A 114 2.58 27.35 -10.42
C PRO A 114 3.07 26.03 -9.82
N GLU A 115 3.33 26.04 -8.51
CA GLU A 115 3.48 24.81 -7.74
C GLU A 115 2.20 24.00 -8.00
N ALA A 116 2.35 22.89 -8.72
CA ALA A 116 1.26 21.97 -8.96
C ALA A 116 0.72 21.58 -7.59
N GLY A 117 -0.47 22.09 -7.28
CA GLY A 117 -1.12 21.86 -6.00
C GLY A 117 -1.13 20.36 -5.75
N GLU A 118 -0.67 19.96 -4.55
CA GLU A 118 -0.82 18.61 -4.07
C GLU A 118 -2.32 18.31 -4.00
N GLU A 119 -2.89 17.80 -5.09
CA GLU A 119 -4.29 17.41 -5.13
C GLU A 119 -4.44 16.28 -4.11
N GLN A 120 -5.04 16.63 -2.97
CA GLN A 120 -5.10 15.76 -1.81
C GLN A 120 -6.06 14.62 -2.13
N VAL A 121 -5.52 13.51 -2.65
CA VAL A 121 -6.29 12.31 -2.95
C VAL A 121 -6.91 11.80 -1.66
N SER A 122 -8.23 11.64 -1.67
CA SER A 122 -8.98 11.12 -0.54
C SER A 122 -8.58 9.67 -0.24
N ASP A 123 -8.25 9.38 1.01
CA ASP A 123 -7.94 8.03 1.49
C ASP A 123 -9.19 7.17 1.70
N VAL A 124 -10.39 7.74 1.56
CA VAL A 124 -11.65 7.08 1.89
C VAL A 124 -11.85 5.81 1.08
N ALA A 125 -11.67 5.85 -0.24
CA ALA A 125 -11.90 4.69 -1.10
C ALA A 125 -10.84 3.58 -0.93
N PRO A 126 -9.53 3.86 -0.97
CA PRO A 126 -8.50 2.86 -0.67
C PRO A 126 -8.67 2.22 0.70
N ARG A 127 -9.08 3.00 1.71
CA ARG A 127 -9.32 2.48 3.04
C ARG A 127 -10.55 1.58 3.11
N ALA A 128 -11.66 2.01 2.53
CA ALA A 128 -12.87 1.20 2.45
C ALA A 128 -12.60 -0.14 1.75
N LEU A 129 -11.76 -0.15 0.71
CA LEU A 129 -11.31 -1.39 0.06
C LEU A 129 -10.55 -2.29 1.05
N LEU A 130 -9.59 -1.74 1.80
CA LEU A 130 -8.79 -2.50 2.75
C LEU A 130 -9.64 -3.10 3.88
N GLU A 131 -10.59 -2.32 4.40
CA GLU A 131 -11.58 -2.76 5.38
C GLU A 131 -12.46 -3.87 4.82
N ARG A 132 -12.95 -3.71 3.58
CA ARG A 132 -13.79 -4.71 2.92
C ARG A 132 -13.07 -6.03 2.68
N VAL A 133 -11.79 -5.99 2.29
CA VAL A 133 -10.95 -7.18 2.16
C VAL A 133 -10.89 -7.93 3.49
N TYR A 134 -10.66 -7.22 4.59
CA TYR A 134 -10.63 -7.85 5.92
C TYR A 134 -11.98 -8.42 6.33
N GLU A 135 -13.09 -7.70 6.10
CA GLU A 135 -14.44 -8.20 6.39
C GLU A 135 -14.75 -9.52 5.66
N MET A 136 -14.40 -9.60 4.39
CA MET A 136 -14.61 -10.81 3.59
C MET A 136 -13.74 -11.96 4.07
N LEU A 137 -12.46 -11.72 4.38
CA LEU A 137 -11.58 -12.73 4.97
C LEU A 137 -12.17 -13.26 6.29
N ARG A 138 -12.58 -12.33 7.18
CA ARG A 138 -13.16 -12.67 8.48
C ARG A 138 -14.46 -13.46 8.33
N MET A 139 -15.27 -13.16 7.32
CA MET A 139 -16.50 -13.90 7.02
C MET A 139 -16.21 -15.34 6.58
N CYS A 140 -15.17 -15.55 5.76
CA CYS A 140 -14.83 -16.87 5.22
C CYS A 140 -14.14 -17.79 6.24
N CYS A 141 -13.28 -17.25 7.11
CA CYS A 141 -12.40 -18.07 7.95
C CYS A 141 -12.33 -17.63 9.43
N GLY A 142 -13.13 -16.63 9.84
CA GLY A 142 -13.09 -16.08 11.18
C GLY A 142 -11.90 -15.15 11.41
N PRO A 143 -11.57 -14.82 12.68
CA PRO A 143 -10.42 -13.97 13.00
C PRO A 143 -9.11 -14.61 12.53
N LEU A 144 -8.28 -13.87 11.82
CA LEU A 144 -7.04 -14.38 11.22
C LEU A 144 -6.00 -14.74 12.28
N GLN A 145 -5.94 -13.98 13.38
CA GLN A 145 -5.12 -14.29 14.55
C GLN A 145 -5.54 -15.61 15.22
N ALA A 146 -6.82 -15.99 15.15
CA ALA A 146 -7.26 -17.28 15.67
C ALA A 146 -6.64 -18.43 14.86
N ILE A 147 -6.57 -18.29 13.53
CA ILE A 147 -5.91 -19.28 12.66
C ILE A 147 -4.43 -19.36 12.99
N SER A 148 -3.75 -18.22 13.06
CA SER A 148 -2.31 -18.14 13.39
C SER A 148 -2.01 -18.78 14.76
N SER A 149 -2.83 -18.49 15.78
CA SER A 149 -2.61 -18.97 17.15
C SER A 149 -2.95 -20.46 17.34
N THR A 150 -3.96 -20.98 16.62
CA THR A 150 -4.44 -22.37 16.82
C THR A 150 -3.78 -23.35 15.86
N ARG A 151 -3.51 -22.94 14.62
CA ARG A 151 -3.01 -23.80 13.53
C ARG A 151 -1.61 -23.41 13.06
N GLY A 152 -1.10 -22.26 13.51
CA GLY A 152 0.22 -21.76 13.17
C GLY A 152 0.21 -20.76 12.00
N PRO A 153 1.31 -20.00 11.84
CA PRO A 153 1.40 -18.96 10.82
C PRO A 153 1.44 -19.52 9.39
N GLU A 154 2.02 -20.71 9.18
CA GLU A 154 2.06 -21.33 7.83
C GLU A 154 0.66 -21.67 7.31
N GLU A 155 -0.24 -22.09 8.19
CA GLU A 155 -1.62 -22.35 7.82
C GLU A 155 -2.34 -21.06 7.46
N LEU A 156 -2.11 -19.97 8.22
CA LEU A 156 -2.65 -18.66 7.88
C LEU A 156 -2.16 -18.20 6.50
N ARG A 157 -0.87 -18.39 6.18
CA ARG A 157 -0.32 -18.08 4.85
C ARG A 157 -1.04 -18.87 3.75
N SER A 158 -1.20 -20.18 3.93
CA SER A 158 -1.89 -21.04 2.97
C SER A 158 -3.33 -20.59 2.71
N VAL A 159 -4.09 -20.27 3.78
CA VAL A 159 -5.47 -19.79 3.67
C VAL A 159 -5.53 -18.46 2.92
N LEU A 160 -4.59 -17.55 3.16
CA LEU A 160 -4.57 -16.24 2.49
C LEU A 160 -4.13 -16.36 1.02
N ASP A 161 -3.17 -17.24 0.71
CA ASP A 161 -2.74 -17.50 -0.67
C ASP A 161 -3.89 -18.07 -1.53
N GLU A 162 -4.81 -18.83 -0.93
CA GLU A 162 -6.00 -19.36 -1.61
C GLU A 162 -7.15 -18.34 -1.71
N LEU A 163 -7.51 -17.71 -0.58
CA LEU A 163 -8.74 -16.89 -0.51
C LEU A 163 -8.54 -15.46 -1.03
N LEU A 164 -7.40 -14.84 -0.72
CA LEU A 164 -7.21 -13.42 -0.93
C LEU A 164 -7.21 -13.04 -2.42
N PRO A 165 -6.62 -13.82 -3.35
CA PRO A 165 -6.78 -13.58 -4.78
C PRO A 165 -8.23 -13.64 -5.26
N LEU A 166 -9.04 -14.56 -4.74
CA LEU A 166 -10.46 -14.69 -5.09
C LEU A 166 -11.28 -13.49 -4.57
N ILE A 167 -11.00 -13.06 -3.35
CA ILE A 167 -11.63 -11.87 -2.75
C ILE A 167 -11.29 -10.63 -3.57
N LEU A 168 -10.02 -10.44 -3.95
CA LEU A 168 -9.60 -9.32 -4.79
C LEU A 168 -10.26 -9.33 -6.17
N GLN A 169 -10.47 -10.52 -6.77
CA GLN A 169 -11.20 -10.65 -8.03
C GLN A 169 -12.69 -10.30 -7.87
N ALA A 170 -13.34 -10.81 -6.83
CA ALA A 170 -14.75 -10.51 -6.55
C ALA A 170 -14.99 -9.01 -6.33
N LEU A 171 -14.11 -8.34 -5.58
CA LEU A 171 -14.22 -6.90 -5.33
C LEU A 171 -14.00 -6.04 -6.57
N ARG A 172 -13.21 -6.52 -7.55
CA ARG A 172 -13.07 -5.86 -8.85
C ARG A 172 -14.35 -5.97 -9.67
N ALA A 173 -14.94 -7.16 -9.72
CA ALA A 173 -16.18 -7.40 -10.47
C ALA A 173 -17.34 -6.53 -9.96
N THR A 174 -17.47 -6.34 -8.64
CA THR A 174 -18.51 -5.48 -8.06
C THR A 174 -18.34 -3.98 -8.37
N GLY A 175 -17.14 -3.54 -8.76
CA GLY A 175 -16.87 -2.14 -9.09
C GLY A 175 -17.23 -1.76 -10.53
N GLU A 176 -17.40 -2.74 -11.43
CA GLU A 176 -17.70 -2.48 -12.85
C GLU A 176 -19.21 -2.31 -13.12
N ASP A 177 -20.08 -2.92 -12.30
CA ASP A 177 -21.54 -2.87 -12.49
C ASP A 177 -22.17 -1.48 -12.24
N ASP A 178 -21.53 -0.61 -11.43
CA ASP A 178 -22.09 0.71 -11.07
C ASP A 178 -21.84 1.82 -12.12
N THR A 179 -21.12 1.54 -13.21
CA THR A 179 -20.83 2.55 -14.27
C THR A 179 -21.69 2.42 -15.53
N SER A 180 -22.68 1.52 -15.50
CA SER A 180 -23.65 1.34 -16.60
C SER A 180 -25.07 1.61 -16.11
N SER A 181 -25.39 2.85 -15.78
CA SER A 181 -26.78 3.34 -15.66
C SER A 181 -26.87 4.85 -15.90
#